data_AF-A0A3D4CYC8-F1
#
_entry.id   AF-A0A3D4CYC8-F1
#
_cell.length_a   1.000
_cell.length_b   1.000
_cell.length_c   1.000
_cell.angle_alpha   90.00
_cell.angle_beta   90.00
_cell.angle_gamma   90.00
#
_symmetry.space_group_name_H-M   'P 1'
#
loop_
_entity.id
_entity.type
_entity.pdbx_description
1 polymer ?
#
loop_
_entity_poly.entity_id
_entity_poly.type
_entity_poly.pdbx_seq_one_letter_code
_entity_poly.pdbx_strand_id
1 'polypeptide(L)'
;MWIPFKDKAMNQQAMDKYRSLHGLPGLAGLAGFADAAGPGIGVQECVDRLKCFHYVLQRTWQVLLTRIACEPIYELKMGYSYHAHLVAEHITLLRDRVAELRHPPLRLHRVPDQNLQVLFDEIRNAPDRDMLMEGLYRVALPALRESI
;
A
#
# COMPACT_ATOMS: atom_id res chain seq x y z
N MET A 1 24.01 24.78 26.05
CA MET A 1 24.59 25.20 24.76
C MET A 1 23.77 24.52 23.66
N TRP A 2 22.85 25.26 23.05
CA TRP A 2 21.92 24.76 22.02
C TRP A 2 22.63 24.87 20.67
N ILE A 3 22.93 23.75 20.01
CA ILE A 3 23.53 23.78 18.66
C ILE A 3 22.38 24.05 17.68
N PRO A 4 22.39 25.15 16.92
CA PRO A 4 21.35 25.42 15.95
C PRO A 4 21.37 24.35 14.85
N PHE A 5 20.20 23.78 14.54
CA PHE A 5 19.96 22.87 13.40
C PHE A 5 19.95 23.65 12.06
N LYS A 6 20.82 24.64 11.91
CA LYS A 6 21.08 25.29 10.61
C LYS A 6 22.40 24.72 10.10
N ASP A 7 22.38 24.20 8.88
CA ASP A 7 23.53 23.71 8.11
C ASP A 7 23.95 22.24 8.29
N LYS A 8 22.99 21.31 8.14
CA LYS A 8 23.27 19.90 7.81
C LYS A 8 22.46 19.37 6.63
N ALA A 9 22.14 20.22 5.65
CA ALA A 9 21.87 19.67 4.33
C ALA A 9 23.20 19.13 3.79
N MET A 10 23.34 17.80 3.72
CA MET A 10 24.47 17.20 2.99
C MET A 10 24.47 17.78 1.57
N ASN A 11 25.61 18.33 1.16
CA ASN A 11 25.79 18.85 -0.20
C ASN A 11 25.33 17.77 -1.21
N GLN A 12 24.50 18.14 -2.20
CA GLN A 12 23.93 17.23 -3.20
C GLN A 12 25.01 16.31 -3.81
N GLN A 13 26.19 16.88 -4.07
CA GLN A 13 27.36 16.17 -4.61
C GLN A 13 27.93 15.08 -3.69
N ALA A 14 27.70 15.17 -2.37
CA ALA A 14 28.11 14.16 -1.39
C ALA A 14 27.09 13.02 -1.29
N MET A 15 25.81 13.30 -1.52
CA MET A 15 24.74 12.28 -1.59
C MET A 15 24.91 11.38 -2.83
N ASP A 16 25.24 11.97 -3.98
CA ASP A 16 25.51 11.20 -5.21
C ASP A 16 26.76 10.33 -5.12
N LYS A 17 27.71 10.67 -4.23
CA LYS A 17 28.93 9.91 -3.99
C LYS A 17 28.82 8.91 -2.83
N TYR A 18 27.69 8.87 -2.13
CA TYR A 18 27.50 7.97 -1.01
C TYR A 18 27.43 6.51 -1.50
N ARG A 19 28.35 5.68 -1.01
CA ARG A 19 28.32 4.23 -1.23
C ARG A 19 27.70 3.57 -0.01
N SER A 20 26.64 2.82 -0.25
CA SER A 20 26.00 2.00 0.76
C SER A 20 26.91 0.87 1.23
N LEU A 21 26.65 0.38 2.44
CA LEU A 21 27.36 -0.75 3.00
C LEU A 21 27.17 -1.98 2.09
N HIS A 22 28.26 -2.64 1.70
CA HIS A 22 28.27 -3.80 0.80
C HIS A 22 27.60 -3.60 -0.58
N GLY A 23 27.44 -2.35 -1.03
CA GLY A 23 26.76 -2.09 -2.30
C GLY A 23 25.25 -2.39 -2.27
N LEU A 24 24.66 -2.43 -1.07
CA LEU A 24 23.21 -2.58 -0.91
C LEU A 24 22.46 -1.43 -1.62
N PRO A 25 21.29 -1.65 -2.20
CA PRO A 25 20.50 -0.55 -2.74
C PRO A 25 20.25 0.51 -1.66
N GLY A 26 20.54 1.78 -1.96
CA GLY A 26 20.25 2.90 -1.06
C GLY A 26 18.76 2.91 -0.72
N LEU A 27 18.43 3.11 0.57
CA LEU A 27 17.04 3.09 1.07
C LEU A 27 16.24 1.86 0.60
N ALA A 28 16.86 0.67 0.61
CA ALA A 28 16.28 -0.59 0.14
C ALA A 28 15.83 -0.59 -1.34
N GLY A 29 16.33 0.36 -2.14
CA GLY A 29 15.94 0.53 -3.54
C GLY A 29 14.63 1.29 -3.72
N LEU A 30 14.08 1.86 -2.65
CA LEU A 30 12.83 2.63 -2.69
C LEU A 30 13.03 4.06 -3.21
N ALA A 31 14.16 4.68 -2.89
CA ALA A 31 14.48 6.05 -3.30
C ALA A 31 15.99 6.32 -3.26
N GLY A 32 16.43 7.36 -3.98
CA GLY A 32 17.75 7.95 -3.78
C GLY A 32 17.82 8.75 -2.47
N PHE A 33 19.01 8.90 -1.89
CA PHE A 33 19.21 9.73 -0.70
C PHE A 33 18.86 11.21 -0.93
N ALA A 34 19.11 11.72 -2.15
CA ALA A 34 18.70 13.06 -2.56
C ALA A 34 17.18 13.21 -2.58
N ASP A 35 16.46 12.23 -3.15
CA ASP A 35 15.00 12.25 -3.25
C ASP A 35 14.34 12.19 -1.87
N ALA A 36 14.86 11.34 -0.98
CA ALA A 36 14.36 11.18 0.38
C ALA A 36 14.67 12.37 1.29
N ALA A 37 15.66 13.20 0.95
CA ALA A 37 15.99 14.42 1.69
C ALA A 37 15.10 15.62 1.31
N GLY A 38 14.28 15.48 0.28
CA GLY A 38 13.31 16.48 -0.13
C GLY A 38 12.16 16.66 0.87
N PRO A 39 11.38 17.75 0.75
CA PRO A 39 10.15 17.92 1.53
C PRO A 39 9.17 16.79 1.18
N GLY A 40 8.80 15.98 2.18
CA GLY A 40 7.81 14.92 2.03
C GLY A 40 6.38 15.45 2.01
N ILE A 41 5.42 14.54 1.85
CA ILE A 41 3.99 14.84 1.96
C ILE A 41 3.61 15.18 3.41
N GLY A 42 2.54 15.98 3.56
CA GLY A 42 2.01 16.30 4.88
C GLY A 42 1.51 15.06 5.62
N VAL A 43 1.52 15.09 6.96
CA VAL A 43 1.02 13.97 7.79
C VAL A 43 -0.41 13.60 7.44
N GLN A 44 -1.27 14.58 7.20
CA GLN A 44 -2.67 14.34 6.83
C GLN A 44 -2.78 13.63 5.47
N GLU A 45 -2.02 14.08 4.48
CA GLU A 45 -1.99 13.44 3.15
C GLU A 45 -1.46 12.00 3.25
N CYS A 46 -0.43 11.77 4.06
CA CYS A 46 0.08 10.43 4.33
C CYS A 46 -0.99 9.53 4.95
N VAL A 47 -1.70 10.02 5.99
CA VAL A 47 -2.81 9.29 6.62
C VAL A 47 -3.88 8.94 5.59
N ASP A 48 -4.25 9.87 4.72
CA ASP A 48 -5.31 9.64 3.74
C ASP A 48 -4.89 8.65 2.64
N ARG A 49 -3.62 8.64 2.23
CA ARG A 49 -3.05 7.58 1.38
C ARG A 49 -3.08 6.21 2.07
N LEU A 50 -2.65 6.13 3.33
CA LEU A 50 -2.68 4.86 4.09
C LEU A 50 -4.10 4.32 4.26
N LYS A 51 -5.10 5.20 4.47
CA LYS A 51 -6.52 4.81 4.49
C LYS A 51 -6.99 4.28 3.14
N CYS A 52 -6.55 4.90 2.04
CA CYS A 52 -6.80 4.41 0.69
C CYS A 52 -6.24 3.00 0.49
N PHE A 53 -4.97 2.78 0.85
CA PHE A 53 -4.32 1.46 0.75
C PHE A 53 -5.03 0.41 1.61
N HIS A 54 -5.37 0.77 2.85
CA HIS A 54 -6.15 -0.09 3.74
C HIS A 54 -7.49 -0.48 3.11
N TYR A 55 -8.21 0.46 2.51
CA TYR A 55 -9.49 0.18 1.85
C TYR A 55 -9.34 -0.80 0.68
N VAL A 56 -8.39 -0.55 -0.23
CA VAL A 56 -8.12 -1.42 -1.40
C VAL A 56 -7.78 -2.85 -0.97
N LEU A 57 -6.92 -2.99 0.05
CA LEU A 57 -6.56 -4.28 0.62
C LEU A 57 -7.75 -4.95 1.31
N GLN A 58 -8.54 -4.21 2.08
CA GLN A 58 -9.75 -4.74 2.73
C GLN A 58 -10.77 -5.26 1.70
N ARG A 59 -10.99 -4.53 0.60
CA ARG A 59 -11.88 -4.97 -0.47
C ARG A 59 -11.33 -6.20 -1.18
N THR A 60 -10.02 -6.25 -1.44
CA THR A 60 -9.35 -7.42 -2.04
C THR A 60 -9.53 -8.66 -1.16
N TRP A 61 -9.29 -8.54 0.14
CA TRP A 61 -9.48 -9.62 1.11
C TRP A 61 -10.90 -10.16 1.11
N GLN A 62 -11.91 -9.27 1.14
CA GLN A 62 -13.33 -9.67 1.10
C GLN A 62 -13.67 -10.42 -0.18
N VAL A 63 -13.23 -9.91 -1.34
CA VAL A 63 -13.49 -10.53 -2.64
C VAL A 63 -12.89 -11.94 -2.70
N LEU A 64 -11.62 -12.10 -2.32
CA LEU A 64 -10.95 -13.40 -2.32
C LEU A 64 -11.65 -14.38 -1.37
N LEU A 65 -11.97 -13.94 -0.14
CA LEU A 65 -12.59 -14.79 0.87
C LEU A 65 -13.98 -15.29 0.43
N THR A 66 -14.80 -14.42 -0.17
CA THR A 66 -16.11 -14.81 -0.71
C THR A 66 -15.99 -15.81 -1.86
N ARG A 67 -14.95 -15.70 -2.70
CA ARG A 67 -14.78 -16.56 -3.88
C ARG A 67 -14.23 -17.95 -3.55
N ILE A 68 -13.52 -18.13 -2.43
CA ILE A 68 -12.98 -19.43 -1.97
C ILE A 68 -14.05 -20.54 -1.94
N ALA A 69 -15.25 -20.25 -1.45
CA ALA A 69 -16.31 -21.25 -1.31
C ALA A 69 -16.86 -21.75 -2.65
N CYS A 70 -16.87 -20.88 -3.67
CA CYS A 70 -17.43 -21.16 -5.00
C CYS A 70 -16.38 -21.58 -6.03
N GLU A 71 -15.09 -21.53 -5.70
CA GLU A 71 -14.00 -21.86 -6.63
C GLU A 71 -13.83 -23.38 -6.77
N PRO A 72 -14.08 -23.97 -7.95
CA PRO A 72 -13.93 -25.41 -8.16
C PRO A 72 -12.47 -25.84 -8.39
N ILE A 73 -11.56 -24.93 -8.80
CA ILE A 73 -10.15 -25.27 -9.01
C ILE A 73 -9.40 -25.16 -7.70
N TYR A 74 -8.77 -26.25 -7.27
CA TYR A 74 -8.12 -26.33 -5.97
C TYR A 74 -6.93 -25.36 -5.86
N GLU A 75 -6.10 -25.27 -6.89
CA GLU A 75 -4.93 -24.39 -6.95
C GLU A 75 -5.33 -22.92 -6.85
N LEU A 76 -6.41 -22.52 -7.52
CA LEU A 76 -6.94 -21.16 -7.42
C LEU A 76 -7.50 -20.88 -6.02
N LYS A 77 -8.22 -21.83 -5.43
CA LYS A 77 -8.71 -21.72 -4.05
C LYS A 77 -7.58 -21.55 -3.04
N MET A 78 -6.50 -22.32 -3.21
CA MET A 78 -5.29 -22.19 -2.40
C MET A 78 -4.63 -20.82 -2.62
N GLY A 79 -4.55 -20.35 -3.87
CA GLY A 79 -4.07 -19.02 -4.22
C GLY A 79 -4.89 -17.91 -3.54
N TYR A 80 -6.23 -17.97 -3.62
CA TYR A 80 -7.11 -17.01 -2.95
C TYR A 80 -6.91 -17.01 -1.44
N SER A 81 -6.79 -18.20 -0.83
CA SER A 81 -6.59 -18.33 0.62
C SER A 81 -5.25 -17.72 1.06
N TYR A 82 -4.18 -17.99 0.31
CA TYR A 82 -2.86 -17.46 0.60
C TYR A 82 -2.81 -15.93 0.44
N HIS A 83 -3.34 -15.41 -0.66
CA HIS A 83 -3.38 -13.96 -0.90
C HIS A 83 -4.31 -13.23 0.08
N ALA A 84 -5.43 -13.83 0.47
CA ALA A 84 -6.28 -13.28 1.52
C ALA A 84 -5.52 -13.19 2.86
N HIS A 85 -4.75 -14.22 3.23
CA HIS A 85 -3.91 -14.17 4.42
C HIS A 85 -2.87 -13.04 4.35
N LEU A 86 -2.09 -12.96 3.25
CA LEU A 86 -1.10 -11.90 3.07
C LEU A 86 -1.73 -10.50 3.16
N VAL A 87 -2.85 -10.30 2.49
CA VAL A 87 -3.56 -9.01 2.50
C VAL A 87 -4.07 -8.67 3.90
N ALA A 88 -4.54 -9.66 4.68
CA ALA A 88 -4.97 -9.45 6.07
C ALA A 88 -3.83 -8.98 6.99
N GLU A 89 -2.61 -9.50 6.81
CA GLU A 89 -1.42 -9.00 7.51
C GLU A 89 -1.19 -7.52 7.17
N HIS A 90 -1.28 -7.15 5.90
CA HIS A 90 -1.10 -5.75 5.47
C HIS A 90 -2.20 -4.82 5.97
N ILE A 91 -3.46 -5.27 6.03
CA ILE A 91 -4.57 -4.51 6.63
C ILE A 91 -4.25 -4.16 8.09
N THR A 92 -3.77 -5.14 8.85
CA THR A 92 -3.40 -4.97 10.26
C THR A 92 -2.23 -3.98 10.40
N LEU A 93 -1.16 -4.17 9.62
CA LEU A 93 -0.01 -3.28 9.60
C LEU A 93 -0.40 -1.82 9.30
N LEU A 94 -1.22 -1.59 8.27
CA LEU A 94 -1.65 -0.24 7.91
C LEU A 94 -2.56 0.40 8.97
N ARG A 95 -3.46 -0.39 9.57
CA ARG A 95 -4.30 0.07 10.66
C ARG A 95 -3.46 0.58 11.83
N ASP A 96 -2.46 -0.19 12.24
CA ASP A 96 -1.59 0.16 13.36
C ASP A 96 -0.78 1.42 13.06
N ARG A 97 -0.24 1.54 11.84
CA ARG A 97 0.44 2.77 11.39
C ARG A 97 -0.47 4.00 11.40
N VAL A 98 -1.71 3.89 10.93
CA VAL A 98 -2.65 5.01 11.00
C VAL A 98 -2.98 5.37 12.46
N ALA A 99 -3.02 4.40 13.37
CA ALA A 99 -3.26 4.64 14.79
C ALA A 99 -2.09 5.37 15.48
N GLU A 100 -0.85 5.05 15.10
CA GLU A 100 0.36 5.75 15.59
C GLU A 100 0.37 7.24 15.24
N LEU A 101 -0.24 7.63 14.10
CA LEU A 101 -0.30 9.01 13.61
C LEU A 101 -1.28 9.92 14.38
N ARG A 102 -1.76 9.48 15.56
CA ARG A 102 -2.55 10.25 16.54
C ARG A 102 -3.81 10.92 15.97
N HIS A 103 -4.57 10.18 15.16
CA HIS A 103 -5.82 10.67 14.57
C HIS A 103 -7.07 9.91 15.08
N PRO A 104 -7.61 10.28 16.26
CA PRO A 104 -8.88 9.73 16.73
C PRO A 104 -10.08 10.45 16.07
N PRO A 105 -11.11 9.75 15.54
CA PRO A 105 -11.23 8.32 15.25
C PRO A 105 -10.63 7.92 13.88
N LEU A 106 -10.14 6.67 13.75
CA LEU A 106 -9.42 6.18 12.55
C LEU A 106 -10.25 6.24 11.24
N ARG A 107 -11.58 6.12 11.33
CA ARG A 107 -12.53 6.16 10.21
C ARG A 107 -12.21 5.19 9.04
N LEU A 108 -11.52 4.08 9.31
CA LEU A 108 -11.13 3.08 8.31
C LEU A 108 -12.32 2.34 7.65
N HIS A 109 -13.52 2.45 8.21
CA HIS A 109 -14.75 1.92 7.62
C HIS A 109 -15.31 2.80 6.49
N ARG A 110 -14.80 4.03 6.32
CA ARG A 110 -15.29 4.93 5.29
C ARG A 110 -14.67 4.60 3.94
N VAL A 111 -15.47 4.79 2.90
CA VAL A 111 -15.00 4.78 1.52
C VAL A 111 -14.14 6.03 1.31
N PRO A 112 -12.85 5.89 0.94
CA PRO A 112 -11.96 7.04 0.73
C PRO A 112 -12.27 7.77 -0.59
N ASP A 113 -12.71 7.03 -1.61
CA ASP A 113 -13.04 7.54 -2.94
C ASP A 113 -14.17 6.70 -3.58
N GLN A 114 -15.13 7.37 -4.21
CA GLN A 114 -16.31 6.72 -4.79
C GLN A 114 -15.98 5.86 -6.01
N ASN A 115 -14.99 6.25 -6.82
CA ASN A 115 -14.55 5.49 -7.99
C ASN A 115 -13.89 4.18 -7.56
N LEU A 116 -13.12 4.19 -6.46
CA LEU A 116 -12.59 2.96 -5.87
C LEU A 116 -13.70 2.01 -5.42
N GLN A 117 -14.77 2.55 -4.82
CA GLN A 117 -15.91 1.73 -4.46
C GLN A 117 -16.56 1.09 -5.70
N VAL A 118 -16.79 1.87 -6.76
CA VAL A 118 -17.35 1.37 -8.02
C VAL A 118 -16.46 0.27 -8.61
N LEU A 119 -15.15 0.51 -8.74
CA LEU A 119 -14.20 -0.47 -9.24
C LEU A 119 -14.26 -1.80 -8.46
N PHE A 120 -14.25 -1.74 -7.13
CA PHE A 120 -14.30 -2.96 -6.31
C PHE A 120 -15.67 -3.61 -6.25
N ASP A 121 -16.76 -2.87 -6.49
CA ASP A 121 -18.09 -3.43 -6.66
C ASP A 121 -18.20 -4.16 -8.01
N GLU A 122 -17.59 -3.64 -9.08
CA GLU A 122 -17.48 -4.32 -10.38
C GLU A 122 -16.64 -5.60 -10.29
N ILE A 123 -15.44 -5.52 -9.68
CA ILE A 123 -14.57 -6.70 -9.47
C ILE A 123 -15.30 -7.78 -8.67
N ARG A 124 -15.99 -7.41 -7.58
CA ARG A 124 -16.74 -8.37 -6.77
C ARG A 124 -17.83 -9.09 -7.59
N ASN A 125 -18.49 -8.36 -8.48
CA ASN A 125 -19.58 -8.84 -9.32
C ASN A 125 -19.11 -9.44 -10.65
N ALA A 126 -17.80 -9.67 -10.84
CA ALA A 126 -17.27 -10.29 -12.06
C ALA A 126 -18.00 -11.62 -12.38
N PRO A 127 -18.41 -11.84 -13.64
CA PRO A 127 -19.27 -12.97 -14.02
C PRO A 127 -18.55 -14.32 -13.92
N ASP A 128 -17.23 -14.33 -14.09
CA ASP A 128 -16.40 -15.51 -14.03
C ASP A 128 -15.07 -15.23 -13.30
N ARG A 129 -14.26 -16.28 -13.14
CA ARG A 129 -12.99 -16.21 -12.42
C ARG A 129 -11.92 -15.46 -13.23
N ASP A 130 -11.98 -15.49 -14.56
CA ASP A 130 -10.95 -14.88 -15.38
C ASP A 130 -11.07 -13.36 -15.29
N MET A 131 -12.28 -12.82 -15.44
CA MET A 131 -12.56 -11.39 -15.24
C MET A 131 -12.25 -10.92 -13.81
N LEU A 132 -12.53 -11.77 -12.81
CA LEU A 132 -12.17 -11.49 -11.41
C LEU A 132 -10.65 -11.33 -11.26
N MET A 133 -9.88 -12.27 -11.81
CA MET A 133 -8.42 -12.29 -11.73
C MET A 133 -7.80 -11.14 -12.53
N GLU A 134 -8.32 -10.84 -13.71
CA GLU A 134 -7.93 -9.67 -14.50
C GLU A 134 -8.16 -8.38 -13.70
N GLY A 135 -9.34 -8.20 -13.12
CA GLY A 135 -9.67 -7.02 -12.31
C GLY A 135 -8.77 -6.86 -11.08
N LEU A 136 -8.48 -7.94 -10.35
CA LEU A 136 -7.60 -7.86 -9.17
C LEU A 136 -6.12 -7.70 -9.53
N TYR A 137 -5.59 -8.58 -10.38
CA TYR A 137 -4.15 -8.74 -10.57
C TYR A 137 -3.59 -7.95 -11.75
N ARG A 138 -4.42 -7.48 -12.68
CA ARG A 138 -3.97 -6.62 -13.78
C ARG A 138 -4.42 -5.18 -13.66
N VAL A 139 -5.45 -4.90 -12.86
CA VAL A 139 -5.95 -3.53 -12.65
C VAL A 139 -5.70 -3.05 -11.23
N ALA A 140 -6.41 -3.58 -10.23
CA ALA A 140 -6.45 -2.99 -8.89
C ALA A 140 -5.10 -3.04 -8.15
N LEU A 141 -4.44 -4.21 -8.08
CA LEU A 141 -3.18 -4.36 -7.35
C LEU A 141 -2.00 -3.67 -8.06
N PRO A 142 -1.85 -3.75 -9.40
CA PRO A 142 -0.84 -2.96 -10.09
C PRO A 142 -1.01 -1.45 -9.90
N ALA A 143 -2.24 -0.93 -10.00
CA ALA A 143 -2.51 0.49 -9.77
C ALA A 143 -2.17 0.91 -8.33
N LEU A 144 -2.48 0.06 -7.34
CA LEU A 144 -2.07 0.29 -5.96
C LEU A 144 -0.54 0.37 -5.83
N ARG A 145 0.19 -0.56 -6.45
CA ARG A 145 1.66 -0.58 -6.43
C ARG A 145 2.26 0.68 -7.08
N GLU A 146 1.68 1.16 -8.17
CA GLU A 146 2.12 2.36 -8.88
C GLU A 146 1.83 3.66 -8.11
N SER A 147 0.92 3.60 -7.13
CA SER A 147 0.57 4.74 -6.28
C SER A 147 1.47 4.92 -5.05
N ILE A 148 2.40 3.99 -4.82
CA ILE A 148 3.42 4.02 -3.75
C ILE A 148 4.58 4.90 -4.19
#